data_AF-A0A3D5UA06-F1
#
_entry.id   AF-A0A3D5UA06-F1
#
_cell.length_a   1.000
_cell.length_b   1.000
_cell.length_c   1.000
_cell.angle_alpha   90.00
_cell.angle_beta   90.00
_cell.angle_gamma   90.00
#
_symmetry.space_group_name_H-M   'P 1'
#
loop_
_entity.id
_entity.type
_entity.pdbx_description
1 polymer ?
#
loop_
_entity_poly.entity_id
_entity_poly.type
_entity_poly.pdbx_seq_one_letter_code
_entity_poly.pdbx_strand_id
1 'polypeptide(L)'
;MINKILNGYSVILASASPRRREIFSLLGIKCEIRASNIDEPISAEDPALQAMKHAKNKCNTVLKQASKQDLVVAADTIVVLEGRILGKPQNQEEARSFLRSLSGKTHTVITGICTGNTECQRSAHESTQVCFAHLSDSEIEDYINTNEPMDKAGAYGIQG
;
A
#
# COMPACT_ATOMS: atom_id res chain seq x y z
N MET A 1 -5.93 -23.40 -5.88
CA MET A 1 -4.71 -23.32 -6.73
C MET A 1 -3.56 -22.71 -5.95
N ILE A 2 -3.75 -21.55 -5.30
CA ILE A 2 -2.69 -20.88 -4.51
C ILE A 2 -2.15 -21.70 -3.33
N ASN A 3 -3.02 -22.38 -2.56
CA ASN A 3 -2.57 -23.23 -1.43
C ASN A 3 -1.68 -24.41 -1.85
N LYS A 4 -1.77 -24.87 -3.11
CA LYS A 4 -0.86 -25.90 -3.63
C LYS A 4 0.52 -25.33 -3.94
N ILE A 5 0.57 -24.09 -4.45
CA ILE A 5 1.82 -23.37 -4.74
C ILE A 5 2.55 -23.01 -3.44
N LEU A 6 1.79 -22.63 -2.42
CA LEU A 6 2.32 -22.25 -1.10
C LEU A 6 2.63 -23.46 -0.19
N ASN A 7 2.40 -24.69 -0.66
CA ASN A 7 2.63 -25.87 0.17
C ASN A 7 4.12 -25.99 0.53
N GLY A 8 4.41 -26.18 1.81
CA GLY A 8 5.77 -26.21 2.34
C GLY A 8 6.37 -24.83 2.66
N TYR A 9 5.62 -23.74 2.46
CA TYR A 9 6.01 -22.40 2.87
C TYR A 9 5.18 -21.87 4.04
N SER A 10 5.85 -21.20 4.97
CA SER A 10 5.24 -20.31 5.96
C SER A 10 5.13 -18.91 5.37
N VAL A 11 3.91 -18.46 5.07
CA VAL A 11 3.70 -17.14 4.46
C VAL A 11 3.79 -16.05 5.52
N ILE A 12 4.59 -15.02 5.26
CA ILE A 12 4.72 -13.85 6.10
C ILE A 12 4.25 -12.63 5.32
N LEU A 13 3.28 -11.90 5.87
CA LEU A 13 2.87 -10.60 5.34
C LEU A 13 3.66 -9.49 6.05
N ALA A 14 4.58 -8.87 5.30
CA ALA A 14 5.42 -7.76 5.73
C ALA A 14 4.66 -6.43 5.71
N SER A 15 3.53 -6.34 6.42
CA SER A 15 2.70 -5.14 6.42
C SER A 15 1.93 -4.97 7.73
N ALA A 16 1.86 -3.72 8.21
CA ALA A 16 0.96 -3.33 9.29
C ALA A 16 -0.48 -3.04 8.83
N SER A 17 -0.73 -3.00 7.51
CA SER A 17 -2.02 -2.58 6.95
C SER A 17 -3.12 -3.63 7.23
N PRO A 18 -4.19 -3.29 7.96
CA PRO A 18 -5.32 -4.20 8.19
C PRO A 18 -5.97 -4.66 6.88
N ARG A 19 -6.04 -3.77 5.89
CA ARG A 19 -6.61 -4.02 4.56
C ARG A 19 -5.88 -5.12 3.79
N ARG A 20 -4.54 -5.15 3.88
CA ARG A 20 -3.75 -6.21 3.23
C ARG A 20 -3.94 -7.57 3.92
N ARG A 21 -4.05 -7.57 5.25
CA ARG A 21 -4.40 -8.77 6.01
C ARG A 21 -5.78 -9.31 5.60
N GLU A 22 -6.75 -8.43 5.42
CA GLU A 22 -8.10 -8.80 4.95
C GLU A 22 -8.05 -9.45 3.56
N ILE A 23 -7.31 -8.87 2.59
CA ILE A 23 -7.13 -9.47 1.26
C ILE A 23 -6.57 -10.90 1.37
N PHE A 24 -5.56 -11.12 2.21
CA PHE A 24 -4.99 -12.46 2.41
C PHE A 24 -6.01 -13.43 3.02
N SER A 25 -6.82 -12.96 3.96
CA SER A 25 -7.91 -13.74 4.55
C SER A 25 -8.96 -14.13 3.51
N LEU A 26 -9.37 -13.20 2.64
CA LEU A 26 -10.31 -13.45 1.53
C LEU A 26 -9.76 -14.47 0.53
N LEU A 27 -8.45 -14.48 0.30
CA LEU A 27 -7.76 -15.47 -0.54
C LEU A 27 -7.56 -16.82 0.16
N GLY A 28 -7.93 -16.95 1.44
CA GLY A 28 -7.75 -18.15 2.25
C GLY A 28 -6.27 -18.44 2.58
N ILE A 29 -5.40 -17.42 2.53
CA ILE A 29 -3.98 -17.54 2.80
C ILE A 29 -3.74 -17.27 4.29
N LYS A 30 -3.35 -18.30 5.03
CA LYS A 30 -2.85 -18.12 6.40
C LYS A 30 -1.46 -17.51 6.33
N CYS A 31 -1.29 -16.36 6.98
CA CYS A 31 0.00 -15.69 7.04
C CYS A 31 0.29 -15.19 8.47
N GLU A 32 1.58 -15.16 8.80
CA GLU A 32 2.09 -14.44 9.96
C GLU A 32 2.26 -12.96 9.59
N ILE A 33 1.89 -12.04 10.48
CA ILE A 33 2.08 -10.61 10.24
C ILE A 33 3.39 -10.16 10.88
N ARG A 34 4.32 -9.66 10.07
CA ARG A 34 5.58 -9.05 10.55
C ARG A 34 5.77 -7.67 9.92
N ALA A 35 5.29 -6.62 10.56
CA ALA A 35 5.41 -5.27 10.03
C ALA A 35 6.88 -4.82 9.95
N SER A 36 7.29 -4.32 8.78
CA SER A 36 8.55 -3.59 8.62
C SER A 36 8.30 -2.10 8.85
N ASN A 37 8.76 -1.56 9.98
CA ASN A 37 8.73 -0.13 10.25
C ASN A 37 9.93 0.53 9.55
N ILE A 38 9.80 0.78 8.25
CA ILE A 38 10.82 1.47 7.46
C ILE A 38 10.22 2.73 6.84
N ASP A 39 11.06 3.76 6.69
CA ASP A 39 10.67 4.99 6.02
C ASP A 39 10.49 4.79 4.52
N GLU A 40 9.58 5.58 3.96
CA GLU A 40 9.13 5.51 2.57
C GLU A 40 9.25 6.88 1.90
N PRO A 41 10.48 7.42 1.77
CA PRO A 41 10.68 8.77 1.31
C PRO A 41 10.19 8.94 -0.13
N ILE A 42 9.57 10.08 -0.41
CA ILE A 42 9.20 10.46 -1.76
C ILE A 42 10.48 10.85 -2.51
N SER A 43 10.73 10.24 -3.68
CA SER A 43 11.87 10.54 -4.54
C SER A 43 11.40 11.12 -5.88
N ALA A 44 12.34 11.57 -6.71
CA ALA A 44 12.06 11.98 -8.10
C ALA A 44 12.05 10.79 -9.07
N GLU A 45 12.09 9.55 -8.56
CA GLU A 45 12.01 8.34 -9.39
C GLU A 45 10.59 8.19 -9.97
N ASP A 46 10.47 7.35 -11.01
CA ASP A 46 9.16 6.94 -11.50
C ASP A 46 8.32 6.35 -10.35
N PRO A 47 7.05 6.76 -10.16
CA PRO A 47 6.23 6.31 -9.05
C PRO A 47 6.03 4.78 -8.97
N ALA A 48 5.99 4.08 -10.11
CA ALA A 48 5.87 2.63 -10.11
C ALA A 48 7.17 1.95 -9.68
N LEU A 49 8.32 2.44 -10.16
CA LEU A 49 9.62 2.01 -9.66
C LEU A 49 9.76 2.25 -8.16
N GLN A 50 9.29 3.41 -7.68
CA GLN A 50 9.35 3.75 -6.27
C GLN A 50 8.47 2.82 -5.41
N ALA A 51 7.23 2.56 -5.81
CA ALA A 51 6.35 1.62 -5.11
C ALA A 51 6.96 0.21 -5.04
N MET A 52 7.54 -0.28 -6.13
CA MET A 52 8.25 -1.58 -6.14
C MET A 52 9.47 -1.59 -5.22
N LYS A 53 10.25 -0.49 -5.21
CA LYS A 53 11.44 -0.34 -4.35
C LYS A 53 11.06 -0.33 -2.87
N HIS A 54 10.01 0.40 -2.50
CA HIS A 54 9.48 0.39 -1.14
C HIS A 54 9.01 -1.00 -0.73
N ALA A 55 8.21 -1.67 -1.56
CA ALA A 55 7.78 -3.05 -1.30
C ALA A 55 8.98 -4.00 -1.14
N LYS A 56 10.01 -3.87 -1.99
CA LYS A 56 11.24 -4.66 -1.89
C LYS A 56 12.01 -4.39 -0.60
N ASN A 57 12.12 -3.14 -0.17
CA ASN A 57 12.79 -2.78 1.09
C ASN A 57 12.06 -3.36 2.31
N LYS A 58 10.72 -3.34 2.30
CA LYS A 58 9.87 -3.96 3.33
C LYS A 58 10.12 -5.48 3.38
N CYS A 59 10.11 -6.13 2.22
CA CYS A 59 10.41 -7.56 2.07
C CYS A 59 11.81 -7.91 2.60
N ASN A 60 12.83 -7.17 2.18
CA ASN A 60 14.22 -7.35 2.62
C ASN A 60 14.37 -7.26 4.14
N THR A 61 13.68 -6.33 4.78
CA THR A 61 13.76 -6.12 6.22
C THR A 61 13.32 -7.37 6.98
N VAL A 62 12.19 -7.96 6.57
CA VAL A 62 11.66 -9.18 7.19
C VAL A 62 12.50 -10.41 6.82
N LEU A 63 13.01 -10.48 5.59
CA LEU A 63 13.83 -11.60 5.13
C LEU A 63 15.14 -11.78 5.91
N LYS A 64 15.70 -10.73 6.52
CA LYS A 64 16.88 -10.83 7.40
C LYS A 64 16.68 -11.78 8.59
N GLN A 65 15.42 -12.01 8.99
CA GLN A 65 15.04 -12.86 10.13
C GLN A 65 14.23 -14.08 9.68
N ALA A 66 14.14 -14.32 8.37
CA ALA A 66 13.32 -15.37 7.79
C ALA A 66 14.09 -16.69 7.66
N SER A 67 13.37 -17.80 7.81
CA SER A 67 13.86 -19.15 7.55
C SER A 67 13.82 -19.48 6.05
N LYS A 68 14.46 -20.58 5.64
CA LYS A 68 14.39 -21.06 4.24
C LYS A 68 12.96 -21.42 3.78
N GLN A 69 12.09 -21.77 4.73
CA GLN A 69 10.70 -22.14 4.47
C GLN A 69 9.77 -20.93 4.50
N ASP A 70 10.27 -19.73 4.81
CA ASP A 70 9.45 -18.53 4.87
C ASP A 70 9.31 -17.92 3.47
N LEU A 71 8.08 -17.59 3.10
CA LEU A 71 7.78 -16.78 1.93
C LEU A 71 7.25 -15.42 2.40
N VAL A 72 8.05 -14.38 2.22
CA VAL A 72 7.69 -13.01 2.59
C VAL A 72 6.96 -12.35 1.43
N VAL A 73 5.83 -11.72 1.73
CA VAL A 73 5.08 -10.84 0.82
C VAL A 73 5.00 -9.45 1.43
N ALA A 74 5.43 -8.46 0.67
CA ALA A 74 5.37 -7.05 1.03
C ALA A 74 4.67 -6.26 -0.07
N ALA A 75 4.08 -5.14 0.30
CA ALA A 75 3.50 -4.22 -0.67
C ALA A 75 3.60 -2.78 -0.19
N ASP A 76 3.65 -1.87 -1.16
CA ASP A 76 3.52 -0.44 -0.95
C ASP A 76 2.54 0.17 -1.95
N THR A 77 1.87 1.25 -1.57
CA THR A 77 0.83 1.89 -2.39
C THR A 77 1.04 3.39 -2.43
N ILE A 78 1.12 3.93 -3.64
CA ILE A 78 1.35 5.34 -3.94
C ILE A 78 0.14 5.89 -4.71
N VAL A 79 -0.28 7.11 -4.40
CA VAL A 79 -1.32 7.84 -5.13
C VAL A 79 -0.67 8.95 -5.93
N VAL A 80 -1.00 9.06 -7.22
CA VAL A 80 -0.43 10.06 -8.14
C VAL A 80 -1.55 10.86 -8.79
N LEU A 81 -1.52 12.18 -8.63
CA LEU A 81 -2.41 13.12 -9.31
C LEU A 81 -1.55 14.11 -10.11
N GLU A 82 -1.77 14.20 -11.43
CA GLU A 82 -1.10 15.19 -12.30
C GLU A 82 0.44 15.20 -12.16
N GLY A 83 1.04 14.01 -11.99
CA GLY A 83 2.49 13.84 -11.81
C GLY A 83 3.01 14.07 -10.39
N ARG A 84 2.15 14.46 -9.44
CA ARG A 84 2.50 14.62 -8.02
C ARG A 84 2.10 13.40 -7.20
N ILE A 85 3.05 12.89 -6.41
CA ILE A 85 2.76 11.85 -5.39
C ILE A 85 2.05 12.49 -4.19
N LEU A 86 0.92 11.90 -3.81
CA LEU A 86 0.18 12.23 -2.59
C LEU A 86 0.47 11.15 -1.54
N GLY A 87 1.30 11.51 -0.56
CA GLY A 87 1.64 10.65 0.58
C GLY A 87 0.50 10.54 1.59
N LYS A 88 0.82 10.07 2.80
CA LYS A 88 -0.08 10.18 3.96
C LYS A 88 -0.11 11.65 4.41
N PRO A 89 -1.28 12.23 4.69
CA PRO A 89 -1.34 13.60 5.17
C PRO A 89 -0.73 13.70 6.57
N GLN A 90 0.06 14.75 6.82
CA GLN A 90 0.68 15.03 8.11
C GLN A 90 -0.31 15.62 9.12
N ASN A 91 -1.39 16.25 8.62
CA ASN A 91 -2.43 16.87 9.41
C ASN A 91 -3.74 16.99 8.61
N GLN A 92 -4.82 17.39 9.28
CA GLN A 92 -6.14 17.51 8.66
C GLN A 92 -6.19 18.56 7.54
N GLU A 93 -5.36 19.61 7.60
CA GLU A 93 -5.31 20.62 6.54
C GLU A 93 -4.73 20.05 5.24
N GLU A 94 -3.69 19.22 5.35
CA GLU A 94 -3.13 18.51 4.21
C GLU A 94 -4.11 17.46 3.66
N ALA A 95 -4.82 16.74 4.54
CA ALA A 95 -5.87 15.81 4.11
C ALA A 95 -6.96 16.53 3.30
N ARG A 96 -7.44 17.69 3.79
CA ARG A 96 -8.39 18.56 3.08
C ARG A 96 -7.86 19.02 1.72
N SER A 97 -6.59 19.43 1.68
CA SER A 97 -5.93 19.83 0.43
C SER A 97 -5.87 18.69 -0.58
N PHE A 98 -5.50 17.47 -0.15
CA PHE A 98 -5.49 16.29 -1.01
C PHE A 98 -6.90 15.97 -1.53
N LEU A 99 -7.90 15.89 -0.66
CA LEU A 99 -9.28 15.58 -1.05
C LEU A 99 -9.87 16.61 -2.01
N ARG A 100 -9.65 17.91 -1.77
CA ARG A 100 -10.04 18.98 -2.71
C ARG A 100 -9.33 18.85 -4.05
N SER A 101 -8.05 18.48 -4.07
CA SER A 101 -7.30 18.31 -5.31
C SER A 101 -7.79 17.12 -6.14
N LEU A 102 -8.25 16.05 -5.48
CA LEU A 102 -8.76 14.82 -6.11
C LEU A 102 -10.23 14.95 -6.57
N SER A 103 -11.01 15.84 -5.94
CA SER A 103 -12.43 16.07 -6.23
C SER A 103 -12.70 16.28 -7.73
N GLY A 104 -13.57 15.44 -8.31
CA GLY A 104 -13.94 15.49 -9.72
C GLY A 104 -12.84 15.11 -10.72
N LYS A 105 -11.71 14.57 -10.26
CA LYS A 105 -10.57 14.19 -11.10
C LYS A 105 -10.35 12.68 -11.13
N THR A 106 -9.62 12.26 -12.17
CA THR A 106 -9.04 10.91 -12.25
C THR A 106 -7.58 10.96 -11.81
N HIS A 107 -7.19 10.07 -10.91
CA HIS A 107 -5.82 9.87 -10.45
C HIS A 107 -5.41 8.41 -10.57
N THR A 108 -4.12 8.14 -10.39
CA THR A 108 -3.56 6.79 -10.49
C THR A 108 -3.17 6.28 -9.10
N VAL A 109 -3.68 5.11 -8.73
CA VAL A 109 -3.22 4.36 -7.56
C VAL A 109 -2.28 3.27 -8.05
N ILE A 110 -1.05 3.26 -7.54
CA ILE A 110 -0.02 2.31 -7.94
C ILE A 110 0.35 1.47 -6.73
N THR A 111 0.22 0.16 -6.85
CA THR A 111 0.64 -0.78 -5.81
C THR A 111 1.84 -1.58 -6.28
N GLY A 112 2.98 -1.37 -5.63
CA GLY A 112 4.15 -2.22 -5.76
C GLY A 112 4.04 -3.42 -4.83
N ILE A 113 4.42 -4.60 -5.31
CA ILE A 113 4.44 -5.85 -4.54
C ILE A 113 5.83 -6.46 -4.68
N CYS A 114 6.34 -7.00 -3.58
CA CYS A 114 7.54 -7.82 -3.58
C CYS A 114 7.26 -9.13 -2.84
N THR A 115 7.61 -10.25 -3.47
CA THR A 115 7.54 -11.59 -2.87
C THR A 115 8.91 -12.23 -2.91
N GLY A 116 9.34 -12.90 -1.84
CA GLY A 116 10.61 -13.60 -1.87
C GLY A 116 10.88 -14.48 -0.66
N ASN A 117 11.94 -15.26 -0.76
CA ASN A 117 12.53 -16.07 0.29
C ASN A 117 14.04 -15.75 0.39
N THR A 118 14.81 -16.57 1.11
CA THR A 118 16.26 -16.38 1.28
C THR A 118 17.08 -16.57 -0.01
N GLU A 119 16.49 -17.11 -1.07
CA GLU A 119 17.19 -17.46 -2.32
C GLU A 119 16.84 -16.50 -3.47
N CYS A 120 15.58 -16.09 -3.57
CA CYS A 120 15.11 -15.26 -4.66
C CYS A 120 14.01 -14.29 -4.25
N GLN A 121 13.91 -13.21 -5.02
CA GLN A 121 12.87 -12.20 -4.90
C GLN A 121 12.32 -11.85 -6.26
N ARG A 122 11.04 -11.51 -6.29
CA ARG A 122 10.33 -10.97 -7.46
C ARG A 122 9.54 -9.76 -7.03
N SER A 123 9.54 -8.73 -7.87
CA SER A 123 8.74 -7.53 -7.65
C SER A 123 7.94 -7.23 -8.90
N ALA A 124 6.74 -6.72 -8.71
CA ALA A 124 5.84 -6.28 -9.76
C ALA A 124 5.05 -5.08 -9.23
N HIS A 125 4.35 -4.39 -10.13
CA HIS A 125 3.40 -3.36 -9.74
C HIS A 125 2.12 -3.50 -10.54
N GLU A 126 1.05 -2.93 -10.01
CA GLU A 126 -0.23 -2.76 -10.68
C GLU A 126 -0.67 -1.30 -10.56
N SER A 127 -1.25 -0.76 -11.62
CA SER A 127 -1.67 0.65 -11.70
C SER A 127 -3.15 0.73 -12.03
N THR A 128 -3.92 1.43 -11.21
CA THR A 128 -5.37 1.55 -11.37
C THR A 128 -5.76 3.02 -11.43
N GLN A 129 -6.56 3.38 -12.44
CA GLN A 129 -7.18 4.71 -12.50
C GLN A 129 -8.42 4.74 -11.61
N VAL A 130 -8.53 5.77 -10.79
CA VAL A 130 -9.66 6.00 -9.90
C VAL A 130 -10.22 7.38 -10.22
N CYS A 131 -11.52 7.45 -10.50
CA CYS A 131 -12.23 8.69 -10.79
C CYS A 131 -13.09 9.05 -9.59
N PHE A 132 -12.92 10.26 -9.07
CA PHE A 132 -13.74 10.81 -7.99
C PHE A 132 -14.95 11.56 -8.55
N ALA A 133 -16.07 11.44 -7.85
CA ALA A 133 -17.14 12.42 -7.98
C ALA A 133 -16.66 13.79 -7.49
N HIS A 134 -17.41 14.84 -7.78
CA HIS A 134 -17.21 16.11 -7.10
C HIS A 134 -17.59 15.97 -5.63
N LEU A 135 -16.63 16.27 -4.75
CA LEU A 135 -16.80 16.31 -3.31
C LEU A 135 -17.14 17.75 -2.89
N SER A 136 -18.17 17.89 -2.07
CA SER A 136 -18.50 19.11 -1.35
C SER A 136 -17.57 19.32 -0.16
N ASP A 137 -17.43 20.56 0.30
CA ASP A 137 -16.64 20.86 1.49
C ASP A 137 -17.17 20.14 2.74
N SER A 138 -18.49 19.99 2.89
CA SER A 138 -19.08 19.25 4.00
C SER A 138 -18.71 17.77 3.99
N GLU A 139 -18.73 17.10 2.82
CA GLU A 139 -18.32 15.69 2.71
C GLU A 139 -16.83 15.50 3.07
N ILE A 140 -15.99 16.46 2.66
CA ILE A 140 -14.56 16.45 2.99
C ILE A 140 -14.36 16.59 4.50
N GLU A 141 -15.02 17.55 5.15
CA GLU A 141 -14.90 17.72 6.61
C GLU A 141 -15.44 16.51 7.37
N ASP A 142 -16.62 16.00 6.99
CA ASP A 142 -17.23 14.84 7.63
C ASP A 142 -16.31 13.61 7.54
N TYR A 143 -15.70 13.39 6.37
CA TYR A 143 -14.75 12.30 6.19
C TYR A 143 -13.46 12.49 7.00
N ILE A 144 -12.90 13.70 7.06
CA ILE A 144 -11.73 14.00 7.89
C ILE A 144 -12.00 13.79 9.38
N ASN A 145 -13.21 14.13 9.84
CA ASN A 145 -13.61 13.97 11.23
C ASN A 145 -13.66 12.51 11.70
N THR A 146 -13.75 11.54 10.77
CA THR A 146 -13.62 10.10 11.10
C THR A 146 -12.19 9.70 11.49
N ASN A 147 -11.18 10.53 11.21
CA ASN A 147 -9.75 10.22 11.22
C ASN A 147 -9.31 9.09 10.27
N GLU A 148 -10.20 8.45 9.53
CA GLU A 148 -9.86 7.46 8.52
C GLU A 148 -8.85 7.95 7.47
N PRO A 149 -8.87 9.19 6.94
CA PRO A 149 -7.95 9.57 5.87
C PRO A 149 -6.48 9.67 6.33
N MET A 150 -6.23 9.77 7.63
CA MET A 150 -4.92 10.19 8.17
C MET A 150 -3.81 9.15 7.97
N ASP A 151 -4.15 7.86 7.89
CA ASP A 151 -3.19 6.78 7.70
C ASP A 151 -3.05 6.33 6.24
N LYS A 152 -3.68 7.05 5.29
CA LYS A 152 -3.83 6.63 3.90
C LYS A 152 -3.15 7.59 2.93
N ALA A 153 -2.41 7.03 1.97
CA ALA A 153 -1.87 7.81 0.86
C ALA A 153 -3.01 8.48 0.07
N GLY A 154 -2.86 9.75 -0.27
CA GLY A 154 -3.92 10.53 -0.94
C GLY A 154 -5.11 10.88 -0.03
N ALA A 155 -5.01 10.63 1.28
CA ALA A 155 -6.05 10.95 2.26
C ALA A 155 -7.41 10.29 1.99
N TYR A 156 -7.46 9.07 1.42
CA TYR A 156 -8.71 8.33 1.30
C TYR A 156 -8.53 6.80 1.26
N GLY A 157 -9.61 6.07 1.55
CA GLY A 157 -9.71 4.63 1.37
C GLY A 157 -11.01 4.24 0.67
N ILE A 158 -10.93 3.35 -0.33
CA ILE A 158 -12.12 2.87 -1.05
C ILE A 158 -13.03 1.96 -0.19
N GLN A 159 -12.52 1.41 0.90
CA GLN A 159 -13.22 0.44 1.74
C GLN A 159 -14.05 1.08 2.87
N GLY A 160 -14.02 2.42 2.97
CA GLY A 160 -14.24 3.12 4.24
C GLY A 160 -13.09 2.89 5.21
#